data_AF-A0A423L5P0-F1
#
_entry.id   AF-A0A423L5P0-F1
#
_cell.length_a   1.000
_cell.length_b   1.000
_cell.length_c   1.000
_cell.angle_alpha   90.00
_cell.angle_beta   90.00
_cell.angle_gamma   90.00
#
_symmetry.space_group_name_H-M   'P 1'
#
loop_
_entity.id
_entity.type
_entity.pdbx_description
1 polymer ?
#
loop_
_entity_poly.entity_id
_entity_poly.type
_entity_poly.pdbx_seq_one_letter_code
_entity_poly.pdbx_strand_id
1 'polypeptide(L)'
;MRVLLAILVLCLCASCAKRVPLPETEIEFVSVTKPGHSALLDVRFSSMTDLLRFFEINAGQHQVGNALICSLDESGFFETKQDLTRYLEGEVVAVLNESAAGPYVYSAEVSAVHTPDGGTLSTYFNKKQLLMVLSARQVVACKFRTAAYAYGPYYSKSMNIPASVFVQAIERQQ
;
A
#
# COMPACT_ATOMS: atom_id res chain seq x y z
N MET A 1 -16.45 -25.03 -44.29
CA MET A 1 -16.93 -23.84 -43.54
C MET A 1 -17.45 -24.17 -42.14
N ARG A 2 -18.38 -25.10 -41.95
CA ARG A 2 -18.97 -25.40 -40.61
C ARG A 2 -17.95 -25.84 -39.54
N VAL A 3 -16.97 -26.65 -39.92
CA VAL A 3 -15.91 -27.13 -38.99
C VAL A 3 -14.95 -26.00 -38.59
N LEU A 4 -14.56 -25.13 -39.54
CA LEU A 4 -13.73 -23.96 -39.25
C LEU A 4 -14.43 -22.97 -38.32
N LEU A 5 -15.74 -22.78 -38.50
CA LEU A 5 -16.55 -21.94 -37.61
C LEU A 5 -16.64 -22.53 -36.20
N ALA A 6 -16.76 -23.85 -36.08
CA ALA A 6 -16.77 -24.55 -34.79
C ALA A 6 -15.42 -24.45 -34.05
N ILE A 7 -14.30 -24.54 -34.77
CA ILE A 7 -12.95 -24.36 -34.20
C ILE A 7 -12.75 -22.91 -33.73
N LEU A 8 -13.20 -21.92 -34.52
CA LEU A 8 -13.12 -20.51 -34.14
C LEU A 8 -13.92 -20.21 -32.86
N VAL A 9 -15.12 -20.77 -32.74
CA VAL A 9 -15.98 -20.63 -31.54
C VAL A 9 -15.36 -21.32 -30.31
N LEU A 10 -14.77 -22.52 -30.49
CA LEU A 10 -14.07 -23.23 -29.40
C LEU A 10 -12.83 -22.46 -28.91
N CYS A 11 -12.05 -21.84 -29.80
CA CYS A 11 -10.88 -21.03 -29.42
C CYS A 11 -11.24 -19.73 -28.68
N LEU A 12 -12.39 -19.12 -28.97
CA LEU A 12 -12.85 -17.90 -28.30
C LEU A 12 -13.25 -18.14 -26.83
N CYS A 13 -13.72 -19.34 -26.49
CA CYS A 13 -14.12 -19.72 -25.13
C CYS A 13 -12.94 -20.00 -24.18
N ALA A 14 -11.73 -20.24 -24.69
CA ALA A 14 -10.53 -20.47 -23.86
C ALA A 14 -9.91 -19.18 -23.29
N SER A 15 -10.43 -18.01 -23.67
CA SER A 15 -9.90 -16.71 -23.23
C SER A 15 -10.30 -16.29 -21.81
N CYS A 16 -11.22 -17.02 -21.17
CA CYS A 16 -11.38 -16.94 -19.71
C CYS A 16 -10.24 -17.68 -19.01
N ALA A 17 -9.01 -17.17 -19.14
CA ALA A 17 -7.91 -17.60 -18.31
C ALA A 17 -8.28 -17.27 -16.85
N LYS A 18 -8.66 -18.31 -16.09
CA LYS A 18 -8.94 -18.21 -14.66
C LYS A 18 -7.68 -17.67 -13.99
N ARG A 19 -7.75 -16.44 -13.48
CA ARG A 19 -6.64 -15.83 -12.73
C ARG A 19 -6.32 -16.70 -11.52
N VAL A 20 -5.03 -16.86 -11.23
CA VAL A 20 -4.59 -17.57 -10.02
C VAL A 20 -5.07 -16.77 -8.82
N PRO A 21 -5.81 -17.37 -7.87
CA PRO A 21 -6.15 -16.70 -6.62
C PRO A 21 -4.86 -16.30 -5.89
N LEU A 22 -4.78 -15.04 -5.49
CA LEU A 22 -3.63 -14.52 -4.74
C LEU A 22 -3.86 -14.78 -3.25
N PRO A 23 -2.84 -15.21 -2.49
CA PRO A 23 -2.99 -15.39 -1.05
C PRO A 23 -3.17 -14.04 -0.35
N GLU A 24 -3.85 -14.04 0.80
CA GLU A 24 -3.87 -12.87 1.69
C GLU A 24 -2.49 -12.67 2.33
N THR A 25 -2.12 -11.42 2.54
CA THR A 25 -0.84 -11.04 3.14
C THR A 25 -1.06 -10.12 4.33
N GLU A 26 -0.34 -10.39 5.40
CA GLU A 26 -0.30 -9.56 6.60
C GLU A 26 0.99 -8.75 6.63
N ILE A 27 0.89 -7.53 7.15
CA ILE A 27 2.03 -6.65 7.41
C ILE A 27 1.95 -6.18 8.86
N GLU A 28 3.10 -6.04 9.52
CA GLU A 28 3.19 -5.74 10.94
C GLU A 28 4.01 -4.48 11.20
N PHE A 29 3.53 -3.65 12.12
CA PHE A 29 4.13 -2.35 12.42
C PHE A 29 5.49 -2.52 13.11
N VAL A 30 6.49 -1.76 12.64
CA VAL A 30 7.82 -1.70 13.27
C VAL A 30 8.07 -0.33 13.88
N SER A 31 8.04 0.74 13.09
CA SER A 31 8.29 2.09 13.60
C SER A 31 7.75 3.20 12.69
N VAL A 32 7.55 4.39 13.25
CA VAL A 32 7.43 5.64 12.48
C VAL A 32 8.52 6.57 12.95
N THR A 33 9.29 7.10 12.01
CA THR A 33 10.30 8.13 12.28
C THR A 33 10.13 9.30 11.33
N LYS A 34 10.79 10.42 11.65
CA LYS A 34 10.85 11.58 10.77
C LYS A 34 12.32 11.85 10.44
N PRO A 35 12.77 11.57 9.21
CA PRO A 35 14.16 11.79 8.82
C PRO A 35 14.50 13.30 8.81
N GLY A 36 15.16 13.77 9.88
CA GLY A 36 15.61 15.15 10.01
C GLY A 36 14.51 16.20 9.73
N HIS A 37 14.81 17.17 8.87
CA HIS A 37 13.90 18.24 8.48
C HIS A 37 12.94 17.87 7.33
N SER A 38 12.87 16.59 6.94
CA SER A 38 11.98 16.15 5.86
C SER A 38 10.51 16.44 6.15
N ALA A 39 9.72 16.70 5.10
CA ALA A 39 8.26 16.74 5.22
C ALA A 39 7.65 15.33 5.28
N LEU A 40 8.44 14.30 4.98
CA LEU A 40 8.02 12.90 4.91
C LEU A 40 8.17 12.20 6.26
N LEU A 41 7.36 11.16 6.45
CA LEU A 41 7.47 10.23 7.58
C LEU A 41 8.00 8.91 7.06
N ASP A 42 9.00 8.34 7.70
CA ASP A 42 9.46 6.98 7.38
C ASP A 42 8.64 5.99 8.22
N VAL A 43 7.83 5.18 7.54
CA VAL A 43 7.06 4.11 8.17
C VAL A 43 7.75 2.78 7.85
N ARG A 44 8.19 2.09 8.90
CA ARG A 44 8.75 0.74 8.79
C ARG A 44 7.75 -0.30 9.23
N PHE A 45 7.75 -1.39 8.50
CA PHE A 45 6.87 -2.53 8.74
C PHE A 45 7.52 -3.82 8.23
N SER A 46 7.01 -4.95 8.68
CA SER A 46 7.50 -6.27 8.30
C SER A 46 6.42 -7.15 7.68
N SER A 47 6.81 -8.20 6.98
CA SER A 47 5.91 -9.24 6.49
C SER A 47 6.62 -10.58 6.40
N MET A 48 5.88 -11.67 6.62
CA MET A 48 6.36 -13.03 6.32
C MET A 48 6.37 -13.32 4.82
N THR A 49 5.73 -12.46 4.02
CA THR A 49 5.67 -12.58 2.55
C THR A 49 6.65 -11.60 1.91
N ASP A 50 7.35 -12.03 0.86
CA ASP A 50 8.14 -11.12 0.03
C ASP A 50 7.21 -10.21 -0.81
N LEU A 51 6.91 -9.03 -0.28
CA LEU A 51 5.99 -8.06 -0.87
C LEU A 51 6.47 -7.48 -2.20
N LEU A 52 7.78 -7.34 -2.38
CA LEU A 52 8.35 -6.75 -3.59
C LEU A 52 8.43 -7.74 -4.75
N ARG A 53 8.34 -9.05 -4.45
CA ARG A 53 8.26 -10.14 -5.42
C ARG A 53 6.92 -10.88 -5.38
N PHE A 54 5.89 -10.29 -4.76
CA PHE A 54 4.63 -10.95 -4.50
C PHE A 54 3.99 -11.57 -5.76
N PHE A 55 3.89 -10.79 -6.84
CA PHE A 55 3.32 -11.27 -8.10
C PHE A 55 4.22 -12.25 -8.86
N GLU A 56 5.54 -12.11 -8.73
CA GLU A 56 6.49 -13.03 -9.35
C GLU A 56 6.34 -14.42 -8.74
N ILE A 57 6.28 -14.48 -7.40
CA ILE A 57 6.19 -15.72 -6.64
C ILE A 57 4.82 -16.40 -6.81
N ASN A 58 3.72 -15.63 -6.70
CA ASN A 58 2.37 -16.20 -6.61
C ASN A 58 1.66 -16.36 -7.97
N ALA A 59 2.11 -15.64 -9.01
CA ALA A 59 1.43 -15.64 -10.30
C ALA A 59 2.38 -15.68 -11.51
N GLY A 60 3.71 -15.72 -11.29
CA GLY A 60 4.70 -15.66 -12.36
C GLY A 60 4.61 -14.37 -13.19
N GLN A 61 4.10 -13.28 -12.61
CA GLN A 61 3.90 -12.00 -13.30
C GLN A 61 4.88 -10.95 -12.79
N HIS A 62 5.24 -10.02 -13.67
CA HIS A 62 6.04 -8.86 -13.26
C HIS A 62 5.19 -7.89 -12.43
N GLN A 63 5.73 -7.50 -11.28
CA GLN A 63 5.11 -6.53 -10.39
C GLN A 63 5.28 -5.10 -10.92
N VAL A 64 4.24 -4.29 -10.84
CA VAL A 64 4.18 -2.92 -11.36
C VAL A 64 3.75 -1.97 -10.26
N GLY A 65 4.72 -1.19 -9.80
CA GLY A 65 4.54 -0.20 -8.74
C GLY A 65 4.22 -0.83 -7.39
N ASN A 66 4.56 -0.10 -6.34
CA ASN A 66 4.23 -0.50 -4.98
C ASN A 66 4.09 0.77 -4.12
N ALA A 67 3.26 0.69 -3.09
CA ALA A 67 3.11 1.78 -2.15
C ALA A 67 2.60 1.27 -0.80
N LEU A 68 3.00 1.94 0.27
CA LEU A 68 2.28 1.89 1.54
C LEU A 68 1.24 3.01 1.52
N ILE A 69 -0.02 2.65 1.75
CA ILE A 69 -1.13 3.61 1.79
C ILE A 69 -1.73 3.55 3.19
N CYS A 70 -1.85 4.71 3.84
CA CYS A 70 -2.45 4.81 5.16
C CYS A 70 -3.61 5.80 5.18
N SER A 71 -4.76 5.40 5.72
CA SER A 71 -5.93 6.27 5.80
C SER A 71 -5.72 7.40 6.80
N LEU A 72 -5.97 8.62 6.33
CA LEU A 72 -6.15 9.79 7.18
C LEU A 72 -7.60 10.28 7.13
N ASP A 73 -8.55 9.43 6.71
CA ASP A 73 -9.97 9.74 6.75
C ASP A 73 -10.59 9.35 8.09
N GLU A 74 -11.82 9.80 8.33
CA GLU A 74 -12.51 9.61 9.61
C GLU A 74 -13.05 8.19 9.78
N SER A 75 -13.41 7.53 8.67
CA SER A 75 -13.83 6.11 8.70
C SER A 75 -12.72 5.20 9.23
N GLY A 76 -11.46 5.58 9.03
CA GLY A 76 -10.28 4.81 9.42
C GLY A 76 -10.08 3.50 8.63
N PHE A 77 -11.08 3.00 7.91
CA PHE A 77 -10.99 1.82 7.05
C PHE A 77 -11.12 2.20 5.57
N PHE A 78 -10.50 1.40 4.70
CA PHE A 78 -10.63 1.51 3.25
C PHE A 78 -10.35 0.16 2.59
N GLU A 79 -11.01 -0.12 1.48
CA GLU A 79 -10.69 -1.30 0.66
C GLU A 79 -9.67 -0.95 -0.41
N THR A 80 -9.84 0.22 -1.03
CA THR A 80 -8.96 0.71 -2.09
C THR A 80 -8.56 2.15 -1.85
N LYS A 81 -7.45 2.58 -2.45
CA LYS A 81 -6.99 3.98 -2.40
C LYS A 81 -8.07 4.96 -2.85
N GLN A 82 -8.90 4.58 -3.82
CA GLN A 82 -9.95 5.41 -4.41
C GLN A 82 -11.05 5.77 -3.40
N ASP A 83 -11.16 5.02 -2.31
CA ASP A 83 -12.11 5.30 -1.23
C ASP A 83 -11.63 6.47 -0.34
N LEU A 84 -10.37 6.89 -0.46
CA LEU A 84 -9.72 7.87 0.41
C LEU A 84 -9.67 9.27 -0.22
N THR A 85 -10.00 10.27 0.61
CA THR A 85 -9.81 11.68 0.31
C THR A 85 -8.62 12.29 1.05
N ARG A 86 -8.18 11.66 2.14
CA ARG A 86 -6.99 12.03 2.91
C ARG A 86 -6.20 10.78 3.23
N TYR A 87 -4.93 10.74 2.87
CA TYR A 87 -4.09 9.56 3.09
C TYR A 87 -2.60 9.89 3.18
N LEU A 88 -1.83 8.97 3.75
CA LEU A 88 -0.38 8.92 3.57
C LEU A 88 -0.06 7.95 2.43
N GLU A 89 0.89 8.29 1.57
CA GLU A 89 1.38 7.40 0.51
C GLU A 89 2.89 7.58 0.28
N GLY A 90 3.57 6.47 0.06
CA GLY A 90 4.99 6.42 -0.29
C GLY A 90 5.36 5.08 -0.92
N GLU A 91 6.38 5.07 -1.77
CA GLU A 91 6.96 3.86 -2.34
C GLU A 91 7.59 3.00 -1.23
N VAL A 92 7.50 1.67 -1.38
CA VAL A 92 8.03 0.69 -0.44
C VAL A 92 9.36 0.15 -0.95
N VAL A 93 10.37 0.19 -0.09
CA VAL A 93 11.70 -0.35 -0.36
C VAL A 93 12.09 -1.38 0.69
N ALA A 94 12.88 -2.37 0.30
CA ALA A 94 13.42 -3.37 1.24
C ALA A 94 14.53 -2.76 2.11
N VAL A 95 14.56 -3.13 3.38
CA VAL A 95 15.65 -2.78 4.30
C VAL A 95 16.71 -3.89 4.24
N LEU A 96 17.82 -3.61 3.54
CA LEU A 96 18.85 -4.60 3.14
C LEU A 96 19.65 -5.26 4.29
N ASN A 97 19.49 -4.80 5.54
CA ASN A 97 20.39 -5.15 6.66
C ASN A 97 19.73 -6.01 7.76
N GLU A 98 18.50 -6.48 7.57
CA GLU A 98 17.81 -7.32 8.57
C GLU A 98 17.91 -8.81 8.16
N SER A 99 18.36 -9.65 9.11
CA SER A 99 18.82 -11.03 8.91
C SER A 99 17.91 -11.90 8.01
N ALA A 100 18.52 -12.65 7.09
CA ALA A 100 17.84 -13.52 6.12
C ALA A 100 17.00 -14.68 6.72
N ALA A 101 16.97 -14.83 8.05
CA ALA A 101 16.21 -15.85 8.77
C ALA A 101 14.94 -15.29 9.47
N GLY A 102 14.60 -14.01 9.26
CA GLY A 102 13.44 -13.34 9.86
C GLY A 102 12.40 -12.87 8.83
N PRO A 103 11.33 -12.18 9.27
CA PRO A 103 10.40 -11.52 8.36
C PRO A 103 11.13 -10.50 7.47
N TYR A 104 10.61 -10.30 6.26
CA TYR A 104 11.07 -9.24 5.38
C TYR A 104 10.69 -7.89 5.98
N VAL A 105 11.63 -6.95 6.01
CA VAL A 105 11.40 -5.61 6.56
C VAL A 105 11.52 -4.55 5.48
N TYR A 106 10.60 -3.60 5.54
CA TYR A 106 10.38 -2.59 4.54
C TYR A 106 10.32 -1.20 5.15
N SER A 107 10.68 -0.20 4.35
CA SER A 107 10.55 1.22 4.64
C SER A 107 9.65 1.86 3.58
N ALA A 108 8.85 2.84 3.99
CA ALA A 108 8.14 3.73 3.09
C ALA A 108 8.23 5.17 3.61
N GLU A 109 8.85 6.06 2.83
CA GLU A 109 8.80 7.49 3.09
C GLU A 109 7.48 8.04 2.54
N VAL A 110 6.55 8.34 3.45
CA VAL A 110 5.19 8.71 3.08
C VAL A 110 4.97 10.21 3.16
N SER A 111 4.22 10.72 2.18
CA SER A 111 3.71 12.09 2.12
C SER A 111 2.22 12.11 2.46
N ALA A 112 1.78 13.17 3.14
CA ALA A 112 0.36 13.37 3.46
C ALA A 112 -0.35 14.11 2.33
N VAL A 113 -1.31 13.43 1.72
CA VAL A 113 -2.02 13.87 0.52
C VAL A 113 -3.50 14.07 0.82
N HIS A 114 -4.06 15.15 0.25
CA HIS A 114 -5.49 15.40 0.20
C HIS A 114 -5.96 15.49 -1.25
N THR A 115 -6.93 14.63 -1.59
CA THR A 115 -7.58 14.55 -2.90
C THR A 115 -9.10 14.66 -2.74
N PRO A 116 -9.68 15.88 -2.75
CA PRO A 116 -11.10 16.06 -2.54
C PRO A 116 -11.97 15.51 -3.69
N ASP A 117 -11.38 15.22 -4.84
CA ASP A 117 -12.05 14.80 -6.08
C ASP A 117 -11.59 13.42 -6.59
N GLY A 118 -11.09 12.57 -5.69
CA GLY A 118 -10.64 11.21 -6.05
C GLY A 118 -9.33 11.16 -6.85
N GLY A 119 -8.56 12.26 -6.88
CA GLY A 119 -7.18 12.27 -7.36
C GLY A 119 -6.90 13.17 -8.57
N THR A 120 -7.88 13.96 -9.03
CA THR A 120 -7.66 14.91 -10.12
C THR A 120 -6.91 16.14 -9.62
N LEU A 121 -7.21 16.60 -8.40
CA LEU A 121 -6.45 17.60 -7.67
C LEU A 121 -5.82 16.97 -6.44
N SER A 122 -4.49 17.05 -6.33
CA SER A 122 -3.75 16.61 -5.15
C SER A 122 -3.09 17.80 -4.48
N THR A 123 -3.34 17.95 -3.18
CA THR A 123 -2.66 18.92 -2.32
C THR A 123 -1.95 18.19 -1.18
N TYR A 124 -0.92 18.81 -0.60
CA TYR A 124 -0.15 18.22 0.49
C TYR A 124 -0.45 18.91 1.80
N PHE A 125 -0.55 18.13 2.88
CA PHE A 125 -0.72 18.68 4.22
C PHE A 125 0.57 19.34 4.70
N ASN A 126 0.46 20.52 5.31
CA ASN A 126 1.54 21.04 6.15
C ASN A 126 1.55 20.38 7.54
N LYS A 127 2.64 20.59 8.31
CA LYS A 127 2.81 20.03 9.65
C LYS A 127 1.60 20.26 10.57
N LYS A 128 1.05 21.47 10.61
CA LYS A 128 -0.07 21.82 11.50
C LYS A 128 -1.36 21.09 11.11
N GLN A 129 -1.66 21.02 9.82
CA GLN A 129 -2.84 20.32 9.33
C GLN A 129 -2.72 18.81 9.58
N LEU A 130 -1.54 18.23 9.33
CA LEU A 130 -1.30 16.81 9.57
C LEU A 130 -1.42 16.46 11.06
N LEU A 131 -0.86 17.27 11.95
CA LEU A 131 -1.01 17.08 13.40
C LEU A 131 -2.49 17.16 13.83
N MET A 132 -3.26 18.12 13.31
CA MET A 132 -4.69 18.23 13.62
C MET A 132 -5.46 16.97 13.22
N VAL A 133 -5.18 16.44 12.03
CA VAL A 133 -5.78 15.20 11.52
C VAL A 133 -5.35 14.02 12.41
N LEU A 134 -4.06 13.81 12.65
CA LEU A 134 -3.58 12.67 13.44
C LEU A 134 -4.07 12.71 14.89
N SER A 135 -4.11 13.88 15.53
CA SER A 135 -4.56 14.03 16.91
C SER A 135 -6.05 13.78 17.10
N ALA A 136 -6.85 13.86 16.03
CA ALA A 136 -8.27 13.50 16.06
C ALA A 136 -8.51 11.98 15.91
N ARG A 137 -7.45 11.16 15.82
CA ARG A 137 -7.52 9.73 15.53
C ARG A 137 -6.89 8.90 16.64
N GLN A 138 -7.41 7.71 16.83
CA GLN A 138 -6.76 6.70 17.68
C GLN A 138 -5.79 5.85 16.86
N VAL A 139 -6.18 5.50 15.64
CA VAL A 139 -5.47 4.57 14.75
C VAL A 139 -5.41 5.14 13.34
N VAL A 140 -4.33 4.82 12.65
CA VAL A 140 -4.09 5.02 11.22
C VAL A 140 -3.97 3.63 10.59
N ALA A 141 -4.97 3.23 9.81
CA ALA A 141 -4.96 1.95 9.11
C ALA A 141 -4.09 2.06 7.85
N CYS A 142 -3.14 1.14 7.68
CA CYS A 142 -2.26 1.07 6.52
C CYS A 142 -2.43 -0.25 5.77
N LYS A 143 -2.29 -0.22 4.44
CA LYS A 143 -2.23 -1.40 3.58
C LYS A 143 -1.06 -1.25 2.61
N PHE A 144 -0.34 -2.34 2.37
CA PHE A 144 0.57 -2.44 1.24
C PHE A 144 -0.25 -2.61 -0.04
N ARG A 145 0.07 -1.85 -1.08
CA ARG A 145 -0.56 -1.93 -2.39
C ARG A 145 0.47 -2.24 -3.45
N THR A 146 0.15 -3.19 -4.32
CA THR A 146 0.92 -3.43 -5.55
C THR A 146 -0.01 -3.85 -6.69
N ALA A 147 0.51 -4.04 -7.90
CA ALA A 147 -0.25 -4.48 -9.05
C ALA A 147 0.64 -5.28 -10.01
N ALA A 148 0.03 -5.93 -10.99
CA ALA A 148 0.71 -6.49 -12.17
C ALA A 148 -0.22 -6.30 -13.37
N TYR A 149 0.28 -6.15 -14.60
CA TYR A 149 -0.59 -5.83 -15.75
C TYR A 149 -1.77 -6.79 -15.98
N ALA A 150 -1.55 -8.08 -15.74
CA ALA A 150 -2.59 -9.11 -15.88
C ALA A 150 -3.58 -9.16 -14.70
N TYR A 151 -3.32 -8.39 -13.64
CA TYR A 151 -4.07 -8.34 -12.39
C TYR A 151 -4.55 -6.92 -12.05
N GLY A 152 -5.58 -6.82 -11.21
CA GLY A 152 -5.93 -5.55 -10.58
C GLY A 152 -4.93 -5.16 -9.49
N PRO A 153 -5.15 -4.03 -8.80
CA PRO A 153 -4.41 -3.72 -7.58
C PRO A 153 -4.67 -4.81 -6.53
N TYR A 154 -3.60 -5.25 -5.89
CA TYR A 154 -3.62 -6.09 -4.71
C TYR A 154 -3.38 -5.23 -3.47
N TYR A 155 -4.07 -5.55 -2.38
CA TYR A 155 -3.89 -4.91 -1.08
C TYR A 155 -3.68 -5.97 0.00
N SER A 156 -2.74 -5.72 0.91
CA SER A 156 -2.60 -6.53 2.12
C SER A 156 -3.80 -6.37 3.06
N LYS A 157 -3.86 -7.21 4.10
CA LYS A 157 -4.66 -6.89 5.29
C LYS A 157 -4.22 -5.57 5.90
N SER A 158 -5.13 -4.98 6.66
CA SER A 158 -4.89 -3.71 7.33
C SER A 158 -3.96 -3.88 8.53
N MET A 159 -2.92 -3.06 8.57
CA MET A 159 -2.06 -2.84 9.72
C MET A 159 -2.48 -1.55 10.42
N ASN A 160 -2.96 -1.69 11.65
CA ASN A 160 -3.46 -0.59 12.46
C ASN A 160 -2.34 0.00 13.32
N ILE A 161 -1.88 1.21 13.00
CA ILE A 161 -0.83 1.90 13.73
C ILE A 161 -1.47 2.95 14.65
N PRO A 162 -1.10 3.03 15.95
CA PRO A 162 -1.59 4.11 16.81
C PRO A 162 -1.20 5.49 16.27
N ALA A 163 -2.18 6.39 16.13
CA ALA A 163 -1.96 7.72 15.56
C ALA A 163 -0.96 8.56 16.40
N SER A 164 -0.92 8.31 17.71
CA SER A 164 0.02 8.94 18.64
C SER A 164 1.48 8.71 18.28
N VAL A 165 1.82 7.60 17.62
CA VAL A 165 3.19 7.32 17.17
C VAL A 165 3.61 8.26 16.05
N PHE A 166 2.70 8.57 15.10
CA PHE A 166 2.94 9.57 14.07
C PHE A 166 3.07 10.98 14.66
N VAL A 167 2.18 11.34 15.60
CA VAL A 167 2.24 12.64 16.30
C VAL A 167 3.60 12.82 16.98
N GLN A 168 4.04 11.82 17.74
CA GLN A 168 5.35 11.85 18.40
C GLN A 168 6.51 11.96 17.42
N ALA A 169 6.47 11.26 16.29
CA ALA A 169 7.52 11.36 15.26
C ALA A 169 7.60 12.78 14.66
N ILE A 170 6.46 13.47 14.52
CA ILE A 170 6.39 14.84 13.99
C ILE A 170 6.87 15.88 15.03
N GLU A 171 6.63 15.64 16.32
CA GLU A 171 6.91 16.57 17.41
C GLU A 171 8.35 16.48 17.96
N ARG A 172 8.94 15.28 18.04
CA ARG A 172 10.28 15.04 18.63
C ARG A 172 11.47 15.72 17.91
N GLN A 173 11.24 16.41 16.79
CA GLN A 173 12.25 17.16 16.03
C GLN A 173 12.06 18.68 16.19
N GLN A 174 11.53 19.14 17.33
CA GLN A 174 11.48 20.56 17.72
C GLN A 174 12.62 20.91 18.67
#